data_AF-A0A967Y8R8-F1
#
_entry.id   AF-A0A967Y8R8-F1
#
_cell.length_a   1.000
_cell.length_b   1.000
_cell.length_c   1.000
_cell.angle_alpha   90.00
_cell.angle_beta   90.00
_cell.angle_gamma   90.00
#
_symmetry.space_group_name_H-M   'P 1'
#
loop_
_entity.id
_entity.type
_entity.pdbx_description
1 polymer ?
#
loop_
_entity_poly.entity_id
_entity_poly.type
_entity_poly.pdbx_seq_one_letter_code
_entity_poly.pdbx_strand_id
1 'polypeptide(L)' 'MRNKKISIERVKIIESGIAIDGDFELPPLAQLSMEDQIFVAAFVKSHGSIKDMEELYGVSYPSIKNRLNRIS' A
#
# COMPACT_ATOMS: atom_id res chain seq x y z
N MET A 1 -4.99 9.20 19.16
CA MET A 1 -5.35 10.28 18.22
C MET A 1 -6.34 9.69 17.21
N ARG A 2 -7.55 10.26 17.05
CA ARG A 2 -8.59 9.72 16.15
C ARG A 2 -8.07 9.66 14.71
N ASN A 3 -8.37 8.56 14.01
CA ASN A 3 -8.06 8.36 12.61
C ASN A 3 -8.68 9.51 11.79
N LYS A 4 -7.86 10.43 11.28
CA LYS A 4 -8.32 11.55 10.46
C LYS A 4 -8.52 11.04 9.04
N LYS A 5 -9.67 11.37 8.42
CA LYS A 5 -9.89 11.10 7.00
C LYS A 5 -8.95 12.00 6.18
N ILE A 6 -8.28 11.41 5.21
CA ILE A 6 -7.40 12.08 4.26
C ILE A 6 -8.04 11.90 2.88
N SER A 7 -8.06 12.97 2.08
CA SER A 7 -8.48 12.93 0.69
C SER A 7 -7.43 13.58 -0.21
N ILE A 8 -7.54 13.32 -1.51
CA ILE A 8 -6.75 13.99 -2.55
C ILE A 8 -7.56 15.19 -3.03
N GLU A 9 -6.92 16.35 -3.14
CA GLU A 9 -7.58 17.58 -3.60
C GLU A 9 -7.36 17.85 -5.11
N ARG A 10 -6.33 17.24 -5.70
CA ARG A 10 -5.92 17.49 -7.08
C ARG A 10 -5.27 16.27 -7.73
N VAL A 11 -5.70 15.97 -8.95
CA VAL A 11 -5.04 15.01 -9.86
C VAL A 11 -4.52 15.78 -11.08
N LYS A 12 -3.29 15.51 -11.50
CA LYS A 12 -2.66 16.14 -12.67
C LYS A 12 -2.28 15.09 -13.70
N ILE A 13 -2.73 15.28 -14.94
CA ILE A 13 -2.23 14.55 -16.10
C ILE A 13 -0.94 15.25 -16.52
N ILE A 14 0.20 14.57 -16.39
CA ILE A 14 1.52 15.19 -16.54
C ILE A 14 1.75 15.62 -17.99
N GLU A 15 1.30 14.79 -18.94
CA GLU A 15 1.56 14.93 -20.38
C GLU A 15 0.83 16.12 -21.00
N SER A 16 -0.38 16.42 -20.55
CA SER A 16 -1.20 17.53 -21.05
C SER A 16 -1.18 18.77 -20.16
N GLY A 17 -0.68 18.64 -18.92
CA GLY A 17 -0.70 19.69 -17.92
C GLY A 17 -2.08 19.96 -17.31
N ILE A 18 -3.13 19.25 -17.75
CA ILE A 18 -4.48 19.38 -17.24
C ILE A 18 -4.52 18.92 -15.78
N ALA A 19 -5.06 19.77 -14.92
CA ALA A 19 -5.33 19.47 -13.52
C ALA A 19 -6.84 19.43 -13.29
N ILE A 20 -7.27 18.46 -12.49
CA ILE A 20 -8.66 18.29 -12.06
C ILE A 20 -8.66 18.44 -10.54
N ASP A 21 -9.42 19.42 -10.06
CA ASP A 21 -9.61 19.70 -8.64
C ASP A 21 -10.95 19.11 -8.16
N GLY A 22 -10.96 18.61 -6.92
CA GLY A 22 -12.13 17.96 -6.34
C GLY A 22 -11.79 17.21 -5.06
N ASP A 23 -12.78 16.59 -4.44
CA ASP A 23 -12.57 15.68 -3.31
C ASP A 23 -12.51 14.25 -3.85
N PHE A 24 -11.30 13.70 -3.89
CA PHE A 24 -11.08 12.33 -4.38
C PHE A 24 -10.69 11.41 -3.23
N GLU A 25 -11.20 10.19 -3.29
CA GLU A 25 -10.76 9.15 -2.37
C GLU A 25 -9.29 8.81 -2.62
N LEU A 26 -8.56 8.55 -1.52
CA LEU A 26 -7.22 8.00 -1.61
C LEU A 26 -7.25 6.66 -2.35
N PRO A 27 -6.29 6.36 -3.24
CA PRO A 27 -6.19 5.04 -3.84
C PRO A 27 -5.98 3.98 -2.74
N PRO A 28 -6.48 2.74 -2.92
CA PRO A 28 -6.50 1.73 -1.86
C PRO A 28 -5.16 1.53 -1.14
N LEU A 29 -4.05 1.50 -1.88
CA LEU A 29 -2.71 1.35 -1.29
C LEU A 29 -2.32 2.54 -0.39
N ALA A 30 -2.74 3.76 -0.71
CA ALA A 30 -2.46 4.94 0.10
C ALA A 30 -3.31 5.01 1.38
N GLN A 31 -4.35 4.17 1.48
CA GLN A 31 -5.15 4.03 2.70
C GLN A 31 -4.49 3.11 3.72
N LEU A 32 -3.51 2.29 3.30
CA LEU A 32 -2.75 1.42 4.20
C LEU A 32 -1.77 2.23 5.06
N SER A 33 -1.42 1.69 6.22
CA SER A 33 -0.30 2.22 7.01
C SER A 33 0.99 2.21 6.20
N MET A 34 1.93 3.12 6.49
CA MET A 34 3.22 3.15 5.78
C MET A 34 3.96 1.81 5.86
N GLU A 35 3.88 1.14 7.01
CA GLU A 35 4.47 -0.20 7.19
C GLU A 35 3.82 -1.25 6.28
N ASP A 36 2.50 -1.20 6.13
CA ASP A 36 1.77 -2.14 5.26
C ASP A 36 1.98 -1.81 3.77
N GLN A 37 2.17 -0.54 3.41
CA GLN A 37 2.59 -0.14 2.05
C GLN A 37 3.97 -0.72 1.70
N ILE A 38 4.94 -0.61 2.61
CA ILE A 38 6.28 -1.18 2.43
C ILE A 38 6.20 -2.71 2.31
N PHE A 39 5.36 -3.34 3.13
CA PHE A 39 5.13 -4.78 3.07
C PHE A 39 4.56 -5.24 1.73
N VAL A 40 3.54 -4.55 1.21
CA VAL A 40 2.97 -4.84 -0.12
C VAL A 40 3.99 -4.61 -1.23
N ALA A 41 4.78 -3.53 -1.16
CA ALA A 41 5.84 -3.27 -2.14
C ALA A 41 6.91 -4.38 -2.14
N ALA A 42 7.29 -4.88 -0.97
CA ALA A 42 8.20 -6.02 -0.84
C ALA A 42 7.60 -7.32 -1.41
N PHE A 43 6.31 -7.56 -1.18
CA PHE A 43 5.60 -8.72 -1.73
C PHE A 43 5.60 -8.70 -3.27
N VAL A 44 5.31 -7.54 -3.87
CA VAL A 44 5.35 -7.37 -5.33
C VAL A 44 6.77 -7.54 -5.87
N LYS A 45 7.79 -6.98 -5.21
CA LYS A 45 9.22 -7.18 -5.58
C LYS A 45 9.65 -8.64 -5.50
N SER A 46 9.03 -9.41 -4.61
CA SER A 46 9.27 -10.85 -4.45
C SER A 46 8.40 -11.68 -5.40
N HIS A 47 7.73 -11.07 -6.38
CA HIS A 47 6.80 -11.73 -7.30
C HIS A 47 5.69 -12.54 -6.60
N GLY A 48 5.32 -12.13 -5.38
CA GLY A 48 4.34 -12.83 -4.56
C GLY A 48 4.87 -14.07 -3.82
N SER A 49 6.19 -14.33 -3.83
CA SER A 49 6.79 -15.44 -3.08
C SER A 49 6.70 -15.20 -1.58
N ILE A 50 5.91 -16.02 -0.88
CA ILE A 50 5.85 -15.98 0.59
C ILE A 50 7.21 -16.40 1.19
N LYS A 51 7.90 -17.35 0.56
CA LYS A 51 9.20 -17.83 1.03
C LYS A 51 10.26 -16.72 1.02
N ASP A 52 10.30 -15.92 -0.04
CA ASP A 52 11.26 -14.81 -0.14
C ASP A 52 10.93 -13.72 0.90
N MET A 53 9.64 -13.55 1.20
CA MET A 53 9.19 -12.65 2.27
C MET A 53 9.56 -13.18 3.66
N GLU A 54 9.49 -14.49 3.90
CA GLU A 54 9.96 -15.11 5.14
C GLU A 54 11.45 -14.82 5.36
N GLU A 55 12.27 -14.98 4.33
CA GLU A 55 13.70 -14.68 4.36
C GLU A 55 13.97 -13.19 4.58
N LEU A 56 13.29 -12.32 3.83
CA LEU A 56 13.46 -10.86 3.91
C LEU A 56 13.07 -10.30 5.28
N TYR A 57 11.98 -10.78 5.87
CA TYR A 57 11.47 -10.28 7.15
C TYR A 57 11.97 -11.09 8.35
N GLY A 58 12.64 -12.23 8.13
CA GLY A 58 13.11 -13.12 9.21
C GLY A 58 11.98 -13.71 10.04
N VAL A 59 10.82 -14.00 9.41
CA VAL A 59 9.62 -14.51 10.09
C VAL A 59 9.05 -15.74 9.39
N SER A 60 8.18 -16.46 10.08
CA SER A 60 7.56 -17.69 9.57
C SER A 60 6.46 -17.44 8.53
N TYR A 61 6.18 -18.46 7.71
CA TYR A 61 5.10 -18.47 6.72
C TYR A 61 3.75 -18.04 7.30
N PRO A 62 3.28 -18.57 8.46
CA PRO A 62 2.05 -18.08 9.08
C PRO A 62 2.08 -16.59 9.39
N SER A 63 3.21 -16.03 9.79
CA SER A 63 3.35 -14.58 10.06
C SER A 63 3.12 -13.76 8.79
N ILE A 64 3.74 -14.14 7.67
CA ILE A 64 3.53 -13.47 6.37
C ILE A 64 2.08 -13.61 5.91
N LYS A 65 1.53 -14.82 5.95
CA LYS A 65 0.14 -15.10 5.52
C LYS A 65 -0.89 -14.34 6.36
N ASN A 66 -0.72 -14.31 7.68
CA ASN A 66 -1.60 -13.57 8.57
C ASN A 66 -1.55 -12.07 8.30
N ARG A 67 -0.35 -11.53 7.98
CA ARG A 67 -0.21 -10.13 7.61
C ARG A 67 -0.86 -9.81 6.26
N LEU A 68 -0.69 -10.67 5.25
CA LEU A 68 -1.40 -10.54 3.98
C LEU A 68 -2.92 -10.51 4.20
N ASN A 69 -3.48 -11.48 4.93
CA ASN A 69 -4.91 -11.55 5.24
C ASN A 69 -5.44 -10.34 6.02
N ARG A 70 -4.59 -9.64 6.78
CA ARG A 70 -4.98 -8.42 7.50
C ARG A 70 -5.06 -7.20 6.57
N ILE A 71 -4.29 -7.20 5.48
CA ILE A 71 -4.12 -6.07 4.56
C ILE A 71 -5.04 -6.21 3.33
N SER A 72 -5.30 -7.44 2.87
CA SER A 72 -6.19 -7.79 1.76
C SER A 72 -7.66 -7.74 2.16
#